data_AF-K2A7X5-F1
#
_entry.id   AF-K2A7X5-F1
#
_cell.length_a   1.000
_cell.length_b   1.000
_cell.length_c   1.000
_cell.angle_alpha   90.00
_cell.angle_beta   90.00
_cell.angle_gamma   90.00
#
_symmetry.space_group_name_H-M   'P 1'
#
loop_
_entity.id
_entity.type
_entity.pdbx_description
1 polymer ?
#
loop_
_entity_poly.entity_id
_entity_poly.type
_entity_poly.pdbx_seq_one_letter_code
_entity_poly.pdbx_strand_id
1 'polypeptide(L)'
;MVKETANYRVIMDWKPGLEDQPEGERFYIEPKTDKAEAMLISAAMAHNIPNFDTRNVVTKNKVRARQCLRTDFIVENLRPIFFKETIVPEEGKDSVPSPDRMEECLDLNRTEYTFED
;
A
#
# COMPACT_ATOMS: atom_id res chain seq x y z
N MET A 1 -13.14 -5.53 3.04
CA MET A 1 -13.24 -4.69 1.83
C MET A 1 -11.96 -4.85 1.03
N VAL A 2 -12.03 -4.95 -0.31
CA VAL A 2 -10.85 -5.07 -1.17
C VAL A 2 -10.92 -3.92 -2.17
N LYS A 3 -9.90 -3.06 -2.20
CA LYS A 3 -9.73 -2.07 -3.27
C LYS A 3 -8.75 -2.64 -4.29
N GLU A 4 -9.04 -2.46 -5.56
CA GLU A 4 -8.13 -2.85 -6.63
C GLU A 4 -7.93 -1.71 -7.60
N THR A 5 -6.69 -1.57 -8.05
CA THR A 5 -6.28 -0.73 -9.17
C THR A 5 -5.64 -1.64 -10.23
N ALA A 6 -5.11 -1.06 -11.31
CA ALA A 6 -4.47 -1.83 -12.37
C ALA A 6 -3.25 -2.62 -11.87
N ASN A 7 -2.46 -2.01 -10.99
CA ASN A 7 -1.18 -2.50 -10.48
C ASN A 7 -1.18 -2.82 -8.98
N TYR A 8 -2.21 -2.46 -8.21
CA TYR A 8 -2.28 -2.76 -6.78
C TYR A 8 -3.60 -3.44 -6.38
N ARG A 9 -3.53 -4.14 -5.25
CA ARG A 9 -4.67 -4.64 -4.50
C ARG A 9 -4.46 -4.28 -3.03
N VAL A 10 -5.47 -3.69 -2.41
CA VAL A 10 -5.50 -3.49 -0.96
C VAL A 10 -6.36 -4.59 -0.37
N ILE A 11 -5.79 -5.36 0.55
CA ILE A 11 -6.52 -6.33 1.36
C ILE A 11 -6.52 -5.90 2.82
N MET A 12 -7.58 -6.27 3.51
CA MET A 12 -7.68 -6.19 4.96
C MET A 12 -7.38 -7.58 5.53
N ASP A 13 -6.61 -7.61 6.61
CA ASP A 13 -6.19 -8.82 7.31
C ASP A 13 -6.23 -8.55 8.82
N TRP A 14 -6.03 -9.59 9.63
CA TRP A 14 -6.04 -9.48 11.09
C TRP A 14 -4.73 -9.98 11.69
N LYS A 15 -4.30 -9.37 12.80
CA LYS A 15 -3.22 -9.89 13.63
C LYS A 15 -3.67 -11.22 14.26
N PRO A 16 -2.84 -12.28 14.21
CA PRO A 16 -3.19 -13.56 14.84
C PRO A 16 -3.49 -13.38 16.33
N GLY A 17 -4.63 -13.92 16.78
CA GLY A 17 -5.10 -13.82 18.17
C GLY A 17 -5.84 -12.53 18.52
N LEU A 18 -5.99 -11.60 17.57
CA LEU A 18 -6.79 -10.38 17.68
C LEU A 18 -7.83 -10.30 16.57
N GLU A 19 -8.26 -11.45 16.06
CA GLU A 19 -9.34 -11.51 15.07
C GLU A 19 -10.60 -10.83 15.64
N ASP A 20 -11.25 -10.01 14.80
CA ASP A 20 -12.46 -9.23 15.11
C ASP A 20 -12.30 -8.10 16.17
N GLN A 21 -11.07 -7.74 16.57
CA GLN A 21 -10.79 -6.61 17.47
C GLN A 21 -10.14 -5.41 16.75
N PRO A 22 -10.63 -4.16 16.91
CA PRO A 22 -10.11 -3.00 16.16
C PRO A 22 -8.57 -2.87 16.13
N GLU A 23 -7.87 -3.17 17.23
CA GLU A 23 -6.41 -3.17 17.30
C GLU A 23 -5.69 -4.26 16.47
N GLY A 24 -6.42 -5.30 16.11
CA GLY A 24 -6.01 -6.42 15.27
C GLY A 24 -6.11 -6.14 13.78
N GLU A 25 -6.89 -5.13 13.37
CA GLU A 25 -7.07 -4.79 11.96
C GLU A 25 -5.77 -4.26 11.34
N ARG A 26 -5.48 -4.72 10.12
CA ARG A 26 -4.36 -4.23 9.31
C ARG A 26 -4.68 -4.28 7.83
N PHE A 27 -3.99 -3.46 7.05
CA PHE A 27 -4.05 -3.48 5.60
C PHE A 27 -2.73 -3.97 5.00
N TYR A 28 -2.86 -4.62 3.85
CA TYR A 28 -1.73 -4.84 2.96
C TYR A 28 -1.99 -4.16 1.62
N ILE A 29 -1.01 -3.40 1.15
CA ILE A 29 -0.92 -2.97 -0.24
C ILE A 29 -0.07 -3.99 -1.00
N GLU A 30 -0.73 -4.80 -1.83
CA GLU A 30 -0.13 -5.88 -2.61
C GLU A 30 0.12 -5.41 -4.05
N PRO A 31 1.39 -5.35 -4.52
CA PRO A 31 1.69 -5.01 -5.90
C PRO A 31 1.42 -6.20 -6.83
N LYS A 32 0.89 -5.95 -8.03
CA LYS A 32 0.57 -6.97 -9.04
C LYS A 32 1.74 -7.18 -10.01
N THR A 33 2.65 -6.22 -10.15
CA THR A 33 3.76 -6.27 -11.11
C THR A 33 5.09 -5.89 -10.45
N ASP A 34 6.20 -6.25 -11.09
CA ASP A 34 7.55 -5.95 -10.56
C ASP A 34 7.80 -4.44 -10.53
N LYS A 35 7.25 -3.69 -11.50
CA LYS A 35 7.27 -2.22 -11.52
C LYS A 35 6.45 -1.63 -10.35
N ALA A 36 5.28 -2.19 -10.09
CA ALA A 36 4.42 -1.75 -9.00
C ALA A 36 5.07 -1.98 -7.63
N GLU A 37 5.80 -3.09 -7.49
CA GLU A 37 6.55 -3.43 -6.29
C GLU A 37 7.70 -2.43 -6.04
N ALA A 38 8.47 -2.08 -7.07
CA ALA A 38 9.50 -1.05 -6.96
C ALA A 38 8.90 0.33 -6.58
N MET A 39 7.79 0.71 -7.21
CA MET A 39 7.07 1.94 -6.88
C MET A 39 6.52 1.93 -5.44
N LEU A 40 6.01 0.79 -4.96
CA LEU A 40 5.55 0.65 -3.58
C LEU A 40 6.67 0.82 -2.57
N ILE A 41 7.85 0.25 -2.86
CA ILE A 41 9.05 0.43 -2.03
C ILE A 41 9.47 1.90 -2.01
N SER A 42 9.50 2.56 -3.18
CA SER A 42 9.79 3.99 -3.29
C SER A 42 8.81 4.85 -2.49
N ALA A 43 7.51 4.56 -2.61
CA ALA A 43 6.47 5.28 -1.88
C ALA A 43 6.57 5.05 -0.35
N ALA A 44 6.81 3.81 0.08
CA ALA A 44 7.01 3.50 1.49
C ALA A 44 8.23 4.23 2.08
N MET A 45 9.32 4.36 1.33
CA MET A 45 10.48 5.17 1.73
C MET A 45 10.12 6.66 1.83
N ALA A 46 9.38 7.20 0.85
CA ALA A 46 8.93 8.59 0.86
C ALA A 46 8.01 8.90 2.07
N HIS A 47 7.25 7.89 2.53
CA HIS A 47 6.41 7.98 3.71
C HIS A 47 7.09 7.56 5.03
N ASN A 48 8.35 7.14 4.98
CA ASN A 48 9.11 6.61 6.13
C ASN A 48 8.46 5.38 6.82
N ILE A 49 7.93 4.43 6.04
CA ILE A 49 7.25 3.23 6.52
C ILE A 49 7.90 1.96 5.94
N PRO A 50 9.04 1.49 6.47
CA PRO A 50 9.71 0.29 5.95
C PRO A 50 9.06 -1.04 6.44
N ASN A 51 7.71 -1.10 6.51
CA ASN A 51 7.00 -2.23 7.11
C ASN A 51 6.50 -3.22 6.05
N PHE A 52 7.38 -4.09 5.57
CA PHE A 52 7.06 -5.03 4.50
C PHE A 52 6.96 -6.48 4.99
N ASP A 53 5.98 -7.21 4.45
CA ASP A 53 5.92 -8.66 4.53
C ASP A 53 5.97 -9.25 3.11
N THR A 54 6.62 -10.40 2.95
CA THR A 54 6.57 -11.15 1.69
C THR A 54 5.28 -11.97 1.63
N ARG A 55 4.43 -11.72 0.63
CA ARG A 55 3.15 -12.42 0.46
C ARG A 55 2.99 -13.00 -0.94
N ASN A 56 2.21 -14.06 -1.05
CA ASN A 56 1.82 -14.65 -2.32
C ASN A 56 0.68 -13.83 -2.95
N VAL A 57 1.01 -13.02 -3.95
CA VAL A 57 0.04 -12.18 -4.66
C VAL A 57 -0.45 -12.92 -5.91
N VAL A 58 -1.78 -13.03 -6.05
CA VAL A 58 -2.43 -13.69 -7.18
C VAL A 58 -2.70 -12.67 -8.29
N THR A 59 -2.17 -12.91 -9.48
CA THR A 59 -2.35 -12.02 -10.65
C THR A 59 -2.73 -12.83 -11.88
N LYS A 60 -3.94 -12.63 -12.42
CA LYS A 60 -4.42 -13.15 -13.73
C LYS A 60 -3.96 -14.59 -14.09
N ASN A 61 -3.84 -15.52 -13.13
CA ASN A 61 -3.40 -16.92 -13.26
C ASN A 61 -1.94 -17.26 -12.86
N LYS A 62 -1.22 -16.35 -12.19
CA LYS A 62 0.08 -16.64 -11.56
C LYS A 62 0.06 -16.20 -10.10
N VAL A 63 0.70 -16.99 -9.25
CA VAL A 63 1.00 -16.63 -7.87
C VAL A 63 2.48 -16.29 -7.82
N ARG A 64 2.83 -15.11 -7.30
CA ARG A 64 4.22 -14.71 -7.08
C ARG A 64 4.38 -14.17 -5.67
N ALA A 65 5.49 -14.54 -5.03
CA ALA A 65 5.92 -13.91 -3.79
C ALA A 65 6.39 -12.49 -4.10
N ARG A 66 5.85 -11.49 -3.38
CA ARG A 66 6.16 -10.07 -3.55
C ARG A 66 6.22 -9.36 -2.20
N GLN A 67 6.99 -8.28 -2.12
CA GLN A 67 6.98 -7.36 -0.99
C GLN A 67 5.67 -6.58 -0.97
N CYS A 68 4.93 -6.72 0.13
CA CYS A 68 3.67 -6.04 0.34
C CYS A 68 3.80 -5.12 1.55
N LEU A 69 3.34 -3.87 1.43
CA LEU A 69 3.40 -2.91 2.52
C LEU A 69 2.30 -3.25 3.52
N ARG A 70 2.68 -3.48 4.78
CA ARG A 70 1.78 -3.68 5.90
C ARG A 70 1.57 -2.35 6.61
N THR A 71 0.31 -1.98 6.82
CA THR A 71 -0.06 -0.81 7.60
C THR A 71 -1.04 -1.23 8.68
N ASP A 72 -0.81 -0.81 9.92
CA ASP A 72 -1.82 -0.96 10.97
C ASP A 72 -3.09 -0.19 10.61
N PHE A 73 -4.23 -0.65 11.11
CA PHE A 73 -5.46 0.10 10.97
C PHE A 73 -5.37 1.40 11.78
N ILE A 74 -5.37 2.52 11.06
CA ILE A 74 -5.43 3.86 11.60
C ILE A 74 -6.47 4.60 10.76
N VAL A 75 -7.45 5.24 11.40
CA VAL A 75 -8.61 5.82 10.71
C VAL A 75 -8.18 6.87 9.68
N GLU A 76 -7.15 7.64 10.01
CA GLU A 76 -6.54 8.67 9.17
C GLU A 76 -5.96 8.08 7.88
N ASN A 77 -5.47 6.83 7.92
CA ASN A 77 -4.90 6.13 6.77
C ASN A 77 -5.97 5.57 5.82
N LEU A 78 -7.26 5.54 6.22
CA LEU A 78 -8.32 5.06 5.33
C LEU A 78 -8.48 5.96 4.09
N ARG A 79 -8.29 7.27 4.25
CA ARG A 79 -8.42 8.25 3.17
C ARG A 79 -7.40 8.01 2.04
N PRO A 80 -6.08 7.99 2.30
CA PRO A 80 -5.11 7.72 1.25
C PRO A 80 -5.21 6.30 0.68
N ILE A 81 -5.55 5.30 1.50
CA ILE A 81 -5.69 3.92 1.05
C ILE A 81 -6.87 3.77 0.09
N PHE A 82 -8.04 4.34 0.40
CA PHE A 82 -9.28 4.06 -0.32
C PHE A 82 -9.76 5.17 -1.25
N PHE A 83 -9.42 6.44 -0.97
CA PHE A 83 -10.08 7.61 -1.55
C PHE A 83 -9.13 8.60 -2.26
N LYS A 84 -8.25 8.13 -3.15
CA LYS A 84 -7.38 8.93 -4.05
C LYS A 84 -6.71 10.16 -3.40
N GLU A 85 -6.47 10.09 -2.09
CA GLU A 85 -5.93 11.20 -1.32
C GLU A 85 -4.45 11.02 -1.16
N THR A 86 -3.67 12.05 -1.45
CA THR A 86 -2.23 12.03 -1.23
C THR A 86 -1.96 12.84 0.04
N ILE A 87 -1.36 12.19 1.04
CA ILE A 87 -0.95 12.83 2.28
C ILE A 87 0.58 12.95 2.25
N VAL A 88 1.08 14.17 2.36
CA VAL A 88 2.52 14.40 2.56
C VAL A 88 2.82 14.11 4.04
N PRO A 89 3.81 13.25 4.36
CA PRO A 89 4.18 12.95 5.73
C PRO A 89 4.58 14.20 6.50
N GLU A 90 4.09 14.31 7.72
CA GLU A 90 4.51 15.34 8.68
C GLU A 90 5.26 14.67 9.83
N GLU A 91 6.21 15.38 10.42
CA GLU A 91 6.99 14.84 11.54
C GLU A 91 6.07 14.45 12.70
N GLY A 92 6.24 13.20 13.18
CA GLY A 92 5.45 12.65 14.28
C GLY A 92 4.02 12.23 13.92
N LYS A 93 3.62 12.29 12.65
CA LYS A 93 2.32 11.78 12.18
C LYS A 93 2.48 10.54 11.32
N ASP A 94 1.59 9.58 11.53
CA ASP A 94 1.45 8.46 10.61
C ASP A 94 0.90 8.96 9.27
N SER A 95 1.44 8.40 8.20
CA SER A 95 0.93 8.57 6.85
C SER A 95 1.05 7.22 6.15
N VAL A 96 0.41 7.04 4.99
CA VAL A 96 0.58 5.85 4.14
C VAL A 96 0.49 6.26 2.67
N PRO A 97 1.20 5.57 1.77
CA PRO A 97 1.12 5.86 0.35
C PRO A 97 -0.25 5.49 -0.23
N SER A 98 -0.76 6.35 -1.10
CA SER A 98 -2.01 6.07 -1.81
C SER A 98 -1.78 5.13 -2.99
N PRO A 99 -2.54 4.01 -3.09
CA PRO A 99 -2.51 3.17 -4.28
C PRO A 99 -2.79 3.94 -5.56
N ASP A 100 -3.73 4.89 -5.53
CA ASP A 100 -4.10 5.67 -6.71
C ASP A 100 -2.97 6.63 -7.12
N ARG A 101 -2.26 7.25 -6.17
CA ARG A 101 -1.10 8.11 -6.49
C ARG A 101 0.06 7.30 -7.07
N MET A 102 0.28 6.09 -6.56
CA MET A 102 1.28 5.18 -7.13
C MET A 102 0.91 4.75 -8.56
N GLU A 103 -0.38 4.54 -8.87
CA GLU A 103 -0.82 4.32 -10.27
C GLU A 103 -0.49 5.52 -11.16
N GLU A 104 -0.80 6.74 -10.72
CA GLU A 104 -0.50 7.95 -11.51
C GLU A 104 1.00 8.07 -11.82
N CYS A 105 1.86 7.79 -10.83
CA CYS A 105 3.31 7.79 -11.03
C CYS A 105 3.73 6.73 -12.07
N LEU A 106 3.13 5.53 -12.03
CA LEU A 106 3.38 4.47 -13.01
C LEU A 106 2.88 4.83 -14.41
N ASP A 107 1.70 5.44 -14.52
CA ASP A 107 1.09 5.87 -15.79
C ASP A 107 1.91 6.98 -16.46
N LEU A 108 2.55 7.83 -15.65
CA LEU A 108 3.52 8.84 -16.10
C LEU A 108 4.92 8.27 -16.40
N ASN A 109 5.11 6.94 -16.33
CA ASN A 109 6.40 6.25 -16.48
C ASN A 109 7.49 6.75 -15.52
N ARG A 110 7.14 7.20 -14.31
CA ARG A 110 8.13 7.56 -13.29
C ARG A 110 8.82 6.31 -12.76
N THR A 111 10.10 6.48 -12.42
CA THR A 111 10.89 5.44 -11.73
C THR A 111 10.70 5.46 -10.23
N GLU A 112 10.22 6.59 -9.68
CA GLU A 112 10.08 6.83 -8.24
C GLU A 112 8.74 7.50 -7.93
N TYR A 113 8.30 7.37 -6.68
CA TYR A 113 7.11 7.99 -6.17
C TYR A 113 7.34 9.47 -5.85
N THR A 114 6.33 10.29 -6.15
CA THR A 114 6.34 11.73 -5.87
C THR A 114 4.97 12.17 -5.36
N PHE A 115 4.94 13.06 -4.37
CA PHE A 115 3.70 13.63 -3.84
C PHE A 115 2.99 14.59 -4.80
N GLU A 116 3.73 15.15 -5.76
CA GLU A 116 3.27 16.15 -6.72
C GLU A 116 3.46 15.67 -8.16
N ASP A 117 2.69 16.25 -9.08
CA ASP A 117 2.89 16.10 -10.53
C ASP A 117 4.05 16.97 -11.04
#